data_AF-A0A3D4QQX1-F1
#
_entry.id   AF-A0A3D4QQX1-F1
#
_cell.length_a   1.000
_cell.length_b   1.000
_cell.length_c   1.000
_cell.angle_alpha   90.00
_cell.angle_beta   90.00
_cell.angle_gamma   90.00
#
_symmetry.space_group_name_H-M   'P 1'
#
loop_
_entity.id
_entity.type
_entity.pdbx_description
1 polymer ?
#
loop_
_entity_poly.entity_id
_entity_poly.type
_entity_poly.pdbx_seq_one_letter_code
_entity_poly.pdbx_strand_id
1 'polypeptide(L)' 'MIYMDNAATSWPKPPGVIRAVTNCMEKYGANPGRSGHKMAIEAGQILLYTREMLCELFHLKDPFQIVFT' A
#
# COMPACT_ATOMS: atom_id res chain seq x y z
N MET A 1 -2.94 -28.98 4.06
CA MET A 1 -1.54 -28.62 4.34
C MET A 1 -1.51 -27.80 5.63
N ILE A 2 -0.64 -28.12 6.57
CA ILE A 2 -0.41 -27.29 7.77
C ILE A 2 0.85 -26.48 7.50
N TYR A 3 0.72 -25.14 7.49
CA TYR A 3 1.81 -24.23 7.16
C TYR A 3 2.41 -23.65 8.43
N MET A 4 3.64 -24.07 8.77
CA MET A 4 4.36 -23.66 9.99
C MET A 4 5.59 -22.79 9.68
N ASP A 5 5.65 -22.15 8.51
CA ASP A 5 6.81 -21.35 8.05
C ASP A 5 6.49 -19.84 7.93
N ASN A 6 5.54 -19.34 8.73
CA ASN A 6 5.12 -17.94 8.70
C ASN A 6 6.22 -16.93 9.07
N ALA A 7 7.26 -17.38 9.77
CA ALA A 7 8.41 -16.54 10.14
C ALA A 7 9.31 -16.23 8.94
N ALA A 8 9.42 -17.12 7.95
CA ALA A 8 10.13 -16.86 6.70
C ALA A 8 9.30 -15.92 5.81
N THR A 9 8.00 -16.21 5.64
CA THR A 9 7.04 -15.30 5.00
C THR A 9 5.62 -15.73 5.34
N SER A 10 4.69 -14.79 5.50
CA SER A 10 3.29 -15.15 5.76
C SER A 10 2.64 -15.84 4.55
N TRP A 11 1.94 -16.95 4.77
CA TRP A 11 1.14 -17.60 3.74
C TRP A 11 -0.06 -18.35 4.36
N PRO A 12 -1.24 -18.30 3.70
CA PRO A 12 -1.57 -17.49 2.54
C PRO A 12 -1.74 -16.01 2.91
N LYS A 13 -1.52 -15.11 1.95
CA LYS A 13 -1.90 -13.70 2.15
C LYS A 13 -3.44 -13.62 2.23
N PRO A 14 -4.02 -12.78 3.10
CA PRO A 14 -5.46 -12.58 3.13
C PRO A 14 -6.00 -12.14 1.75
N PRO A 15 -7.20 -12.57 1.34
CA PRO A 15 -7.77 -12.20 0.03
C PRO A 15 -7.84 -10.70 -0.23
N GLY A 16 -7.95 -9.88 0.82
CA GLY A 16 -7.94 -8.41 0.72
C GLY A 16 -6.63 -7.87 0.13
N VAL A 17 -5.48 -8.45 0.48
CA VAL A 17 -4.17 -8.03 -0.04
C VAL A 17 -4.10 -8.29 -1.54
N ILE A 18 -4.53 -9.48 -1.97
CA ILE A 18 -4.53 -9.86 -3.39
C ILE A 18 -5.40 -8.90 -4.19
N ARG A 19 -6.64 -8.64 -3.73
CA ARG A 19 -7.56 -7.70 -4.40
C ARG A 19 -7.01 -6.29 -4.47
N ALA A 20 -6.38 -5.79 -3.40
CA ALA A 20 -5.80 -4.46 -3.38
C ALA A 20 -4.67 -4.31 -4.40
N VAL A 21 -3.76 -5.29 -4.49
CA VAL A 21 -2.67 -5.30 -5.46
C VAL A 21 -3.21 -5.36 -6.89
N THR A 22 -4.13 -6.29 -7.19
CA THR A 22 -4.74 -6.39 -8.52
C THR A 22 -5.43 -5.09 -8.93
N ASN A 23 -6.25 -4.51 -8.03
CA ASN A 23 -6.93 -3.23 -8.30
C ASN A 23 -5.94 -2.08 -8.50
N CYS A 24 -4.80 -2.07 -7.77
CA CYS A 24 -3.73 -1.10 -7.98
C CYS A 24 -3.18 -1.18 -9.41
N MET A 25 -2.85 -2.39 -9.88
CA MET A 25 -2.27 -2.62 -11.20
C MET A 25 -3.26 -2.31 -12.33
N GLU A 26 -4.55 -2.59 -12.13
CA GLU A 26 -5.58 -2.36 -13.15
C GLU A 26 -6.01 -0.88 -13.27
N LYS A 27 -5.99 -0.11 -12.17
CA LYS A 27 -6.61 1.23 -12.13
C LYS A 27 -5.65 2.38 -11.88
N TYR A 28 -4.49 2.15 -11.25
CA TYR A 28 -3.61 3.21 -10.75
C TYR A 28 -2.17 3.08 -11.27
N GLY A 29 -2.00 2.63 -12.51
CA GLY A 29 -0.69 2.41 -13.15
C GLY A 29 0.11 3.67 -13.51
N ALA A 30 -0.31 4.85 -13.07
CA ALA A 30 0.40 6.10 -13.31
C ALA A 30 1.50 6.36 -12.27
N ASN A 31 2.50 7.13 -12.65
CA ASN A 31 3.58 7.51 -11.73
C ASN A 31 3.12 8.63 -10.79
N PRO A 32 2.99 8.38 -9.47
CA PRO A 32 2.56 9.40 -8.52
C PRO A 32 3.55 10.56 -8.44
N GLY A 33 3.04 11.80 -8.45
CA GLY A 33 3.87 13.00 -8.30
C GLY A 33 4.66 13.44 -9.54
N ARG A 34 4.51 12.77 -10.69
CA ARG A 34 5.19 13.15 -11.95
C ARG A 34 4.30 13.85 -12.98
N SER A 35 3.00 13.99 -12.71
CA SER A 35 2.08 14.74 -13.56
C SER A 35 0.86 15.20 -12.74
N GLY A 36 0.08 16.12 -13.32
CA GLY A 36 -1.22 16.55 -12.77
C GLY A 36 -2.43 15.85 -13.41
N HIS A 37 -2.26 14.82 -14.24
CA HIS A 37 -3.43 14.12 -14.78
C HIS A 37 -4.09 13.25 -13.72
N LYS A 38 -5.39 13.04 -13.86
CA LYS A 38 -6.25 12.38 -12.86
C LYS A 38 -5.63 11.11 -12.24
N MET A 39 -5.19 10.17 -13.06
CA MET A 39 -4.64 8.90 -12.57
C MET A 39 -3.35 9.06 -11.75
N ALA A 40 -2.48 10.04 -12.07
CA ALA A 40 -1.26 10.29 -11.30
C ALA A 40 -1.56 10.91 -9.93
N ILE A 41 -2.58 11.77 -9.87
CA ILE A 41 -3.09 12.34 -8.61
C ILE A 41 -3.68 11.22 -7.75
N GLU A 42 -4.52 10.37 -8.31
CA GLU A 42 -5.14 9.23 -7.60
C GLU A 42 -4.09 8.25 -7.08
N ALA A 43 -3.06 7.92 -7.88
CA ALA A 43 -1.94 7.10 -7.42
C ALA A 43 -1.18 7.76 -6.24
N GLY A 44 -0.99 9.08 -6.29
CA GLY A 44 -0.38 9.83 -5.19
C GLY A 44 -1.22 9.82 -3.91
N GLN A 45 -2.54 9.90 -4.04
CA GLN A 45 -3.47 9.81 -2.91
C GLN A 45 -3.43 8.44 -2.23
N ILE A 46 -3.29 7.34 -3.00
CA ILE A 46 -3.13 6.00 -2.43
C ILE A 46 -1.89 5.92 -1.55
N LEU A 47 -0.76 6.52 -1.99
CA LEU A 47 0.46 6.56 -1.18
C LEU A 47 0.27 7.37 0.10
N LEU A 48 -0.36 8.54 0.03
CA LEU A 48 -0.62 9.37 1.22
C LEU A 48 -1.54 8.66 2.21
N TYR A 49 -2.65 8.11 1.72
CA TYR A 49 -3.59 7.34 2.54
C TYR A 49 -2.91 6.13 3.22
N THR A 50 -2.02 5.46 2.50
CA THR A 50 -1.23 4.35 3.08
C THR A 50 -0.34 4.83 4.22
N ARG A 51 0.28 6.02 4.11
CA ARG A 51 1.08 6.61 5.19
C ARG A 51 0.23 6.96 6.41
N GLU A 52 -0.96 7.50 6.19
CA GLU A 52 -1.91 7.80 7.28
C GLU A 52 -2.32 6.54 8.03
N MET A 53 -2.67 5.46 7.32
CA MET A 53 -2.96 4.16 7.95
C MET A 53 -1.76 3.59 8.73
N LEU A 54 -0.53 3.78 8.23
CA LEU A 54 0.67 3.37 8.94
C LEU A 54 0.92 4.22 10.20
N CYS A 55 0.58 5.51 10.17
CA CYS A 55 0.61 6.34 11.37
C CYS A 55 -0.35 5.83 12.43
N GLU A 56 -1.56 5.42 12.07
CA GLU A 56 -2.51 4.80 13.00
C GLU A 56 -1.94 3.51 13.59
N LEU A 57 -1.38 2.63 12.75
CA LEU A 57 -0.80 1.35 13.17
C LEU A 57 0.40 1.51 14.12
N PHE A 58 1.27 2.49 13.87
CA PHE A 58 2.50 2.71 14.63
C PHE A 58 2.41 3.84 15.66
N HIS A 59 1.23 4.43 15.84
CA HIS A 59 0.98 5.56 16.75
C HIS A 59 1.85 6.80 16.47
N LEU A 60 2.06 7.12 15.19
CA LEU A 60 2.75 8.32 14.75
C LEU A 60 1.75 9.44 14.43
N LYS A 61 2.22 10.69 14.45
CA LYS A 61 1.39 11.88 14.16
C LYS A 61 1.59 12.44 12.76
N ASP A 62 2.75 12.21 12.16
CA ASP A 62 3.12 12.80 10.88
C ASP A 62 3.37 11.70 9.82
N PRO A 63 2.53 11.59 8.77
CA PRO A 63 2.68 10.60 7.70
C PRO A 63 3.96 10.76 6.87
N PHE A 64 4.63 11.91 6.95
CA PHE A 64 5.91 12.14 6.29
C PHE A 64 7.11 11.59 7.06
N GLN A 65 6.92 11.08 8.28
CA GLN A 65 7.95 10.32 9.01
C GLN A 65 8.10 8.87 8.53
N ILE A 66 7.14 8.36 7.75
CA ILE A 66 7.21 7.02 7.16
C ILE A 66 8.12 7.04 5.92
N VAL A 67 8.88 5.99 5.67
CA VAL A 67 9.62 5.80 4.41
C VAL A 67 9.30 4.40 3.87
N PHE A 68 8.92 4.30 2.60
CA PHE A 68 8.73 3.00 1.95
C PHE A 68 10.08 2.46 1.48
N THR A 69 10.37 1.19 1.78
CA THR A 69 11.63 0.48 1.51
C THR A 69 11.38 -0.89 0.91
#